data_AF-A0A2E4XNV0-F1
#
_entry.id   AF-A0A2E4XNV0-F1
#
_cell.length_a   1.000
_cell.length_b   1.000
_cell.length_c   1.000
_cell.angle_alpha   90.00
_cell.angle_beta   90.00
_cell.angle_gamma   90.00
#
_symmetry.space_group_name_H-M   'P 1'
#
loop_
_entity.id
_entity.type
_entity.pdbx_description
1 polymer ?
#
loop_
_entity_poly.entity_id
_entity_poly.type
_entity_poly.pdbx_seq_one_letter_code
_entity_poly.pdbx_strand_id
1 'polypeptide(L)' 'MDKEKKSKVIQIILLSLMAIFYIITSIPAGTSIGQIIFAGVIFLLIIYFATRALKYFKII' A
#
# COMPACT_ATOMS: atom_id res chain seq x y z
N MET A 1 -4.02 6.47 -29.33
CA MET A 1 -4.15 6.33 -27.87
C MET A 1 -4.36 7.72 -27.29
N ASP A 2 -5.59 8.03 -26.89
CA ASP A 2 -6.08 9.37 -26.54
C ASP A 2 -5.21 10.11 -25.52
N LYS A 3 -5.03 11.42 -25.73
CA LYS A 3 -4.23 12.31 -24.85
C LYS A 3 -4.68 12.24 -23.38
N GLU A 4 -5.98 12.05 -23.14
CA GLU A 4 -6.54 11.88 -21.78
C GLU A 4 -6.06 10.61 -21.08
N LYS A 5 -5.96 9.49 -21.81
CA LYS A 5 -5.46 8.22 -21.26
C LYS A 5 -3.99 8.33 -20.85
N LYS A 6 -3.16 9.01 -21.66
CA LYS A 6 -1.75 9.28 -21.31
C LYS A 6 -1.62 10.18 -20.08
N SER A 7 -2.45 11.22 -19.96
CA SER A 7 -2.45 12.13 -18.81
C SER A 7 -2.81 11.42 -17.50
N LYS A 8 -3.84 10.57 -17.50
CA LYS A 8 -4.22 9.77 -16.32
C LYS A 8 -3.12 8.80 -15.89
N VAL A 9 -2.47 8.12 -16.83
CA VAL A 9 -1.36 7.20 -16.51
C VAL A 9 -0.19 7.96 -15.88
N ILE A 10 0.17 9.13 -16.41
CA ILE A 10 1.23 9.97 -15.84
C ILE A 10 0.85 10.44 -14.43
N GLN A 11 -0.39 10.85 -14.19
CA GLN A 11 -0.87 11.23 -12.85
C GLN A 11 -0.79 10.09 -11.84
N ILE A 12 -1.20 8.87 -12.24
CA ILE A 12 -1.11 7.68 -11.39
C ILE A 12 0.35 7.38 -11.02
N ILE A 13 1.27 7.49 -12.00
CA ILE A 13 2.70 7.28 -11.77
C ILE A 13 3.25 8.35 -10.81
N LEU A 14 2.91 9.62 -11.03
CA LEU A 14 3.34 10.73 -10.17
C LEU A 14 2.83 10.59 -8.74
N LEU A 15 1.55 10.27 -8.56
CA LEU A 15 0.95 10.04 -7.25
C LEU A 15 1.57 8.85 -6.53
N SER A 16 1.79 7.75 -7.25
CA SER A 16 2.45 6.56 -6.70
C SER A 16 3.88 6.87 -6.25
N LEU A 17 4.65 7.57 -7.09
CA LEU A 17 6.02 7.95 -6.78
C LEU A 17 6.10 8.87 -5.57
N MET A 18 5.19 9.85 -5.47
CA MET A 18 5.10 10.78 -4.34
C MET A 18 4.72 10.06 -3.04
N ALA A 19 3.81 9.08 -3.11
CA ALA A 19 3.44 8.25 -1.96
C ALA A 19 4.62 7.41 -1.47
N ILE A 20 5.36 6.77 -2.37
CA ILE A 20 6.56 6.00 -2.03
C ILE A 20 7.61 6.90 -1.38
N PHE A 21 7.86 8.07 -1.96
CA PHE A 21 8.84 9.02 -1.43
C PHE A 21 8.45 9.50 -0.02
N TYR A 22 7.18 9.84 0.18
CA TYR A 22 6.66 10.26 1.48
C TYR A 22 6.82 9.17 2.54
N ILE A 23 6.55 7.90 2.20
CA ILE A 23 6.76 6.77 3.09
C ILE A 23 8.24 6.66 3.47
N ILE A 24 9.15 6.74 2.49
CA ILE A 24 10.60 6.67 2.74
C ILE A 24 11.06 7.80 3.65
N THR A 25 10.61 9.03 3.43
CA THR A 25 11.00 10.21 4.25
C THR A 25 10.36 10.22 5.63
N SER A 26 9.19 9.59 5.78
CA SER A 26 8.47 9.54 7.06
C SER A 26 8.89 8.37 7.94
N ILE A 27 9.73 7.45 7.43
CA ILE A 27 10.30 6.38 8.24
C ILE A 27 11.27 7.00 9.25
N PRO A 28 11.05 6.81 10.57
CA PRO A 28 11.94 7.32 11.59
C PRO A 28 13.36 6.78 11.40
N ALA A 29 14.36 7.65 11.56
CA ALA A 29 15.75 7.25 11.56
C ALA A 29 15.98 6.18 12.65
N GLY A 30 16.59 5.05 12.27
CA GLY A 30 16.78 3.90 13.16
C GLY A 30 15.75 2.79 13.01
N THR A 31 14.71 2.97 12.18
CA THR A 31 13.81 1.87 11.82
C THR A 31 14.57 0.86 10.97
N SER A 32 14.68 -0.38 11.44
CA SER A 32 15.36 -1.45 10.71
C SER A 32 14.54 -1.89 9.51
N ILE A 33 15.21 -2.26 8.41
CA ILE A 33 14.57 -2.90 7.24
C ILE A 33 13.73 -4.10 7.67
N GLY A 34 14.19 -4.85 8.68
CA GLY A 34 13.42 -5.96 9.24
C GLY A 34 12.09 -5.54 9.86
N GLN A 35 12.02 -4.36 10.50
CA GLN A 35 10.77 -3.83 11.06
C GLN A 35 9.79 -3.43 9.96
N ILE A 36 10.28 -2.87 8.86
CA ILE A 36 9.46 -2.50 7.70
C ILE A 36 8.84 -3.75 7.06
N ILE A 37 9.66 -4.78 6.81
CA ILE A 37 9.19 -6.06 6.25
C ILE A 37 8.20 -6.72 7.22
N PHE A 38 8.51 -6.75 8.51
CA PHE A 38 7.64 -7.32 9.53
C PHE A 38 6.28 -6.63 9.58
N ALA A 39 6.26 -5.29 9.59
CA ALA A 39 5.02 -4.51 9.54
C ALA A 39 4.20 -4.83 8.29
N GLY A 40 4.85 -4.93 7.12
CA GLY A 40 4.18 -5.33 5.87
C GLY A 40 3.54 -6.72 5.93
N VAL A 41 4.25 -7.70 6.48
CA VAL A 41 3.72 -9.08 6.63
C VAL A 41 2.55 -9.11 7.61
N ILE A 42 2.66 -8.45 8.76
CA ILE A 42 1.58 -8.36 9.76
C ILE A 42 0.35 -7.69 9.16
N PHE A 43 0.52 -6.61 8.39
CA PHE A 43 -0.57 -5.93 7.72
C PHE A 43 -1.32 -6.85 6.74
N LEU A 44 -0.61 -7.64 5.93
CA LEU A 44 -1.23 -8.61 5.03
C LEU A 44 -1.98 -9.72 5.80
N LEU A 45 -1.44 -10.18 6.93
CA LEU A 45 -2.13 -11.14 7.79
C LEU A 45 -3.43 -10.55 8.36
N ILE A 46 -3.43 -9.29 8.79
CA ILE A 46 -4.63 -8.60 9.27
C ILE A 46 -5.69 -8.54 8.16
N ILE A 47 -5.31 -8.15 6.93
CA ILE A 47 -6.24 -8.13 5.78
C ILE A 47 -6.82 -9.53 5.53
N TYR A 48 -5.97 -10.56 5.54
CA TYR A 48 -6.40 -11.94 5.35
C TYR A 48 -7.43 -12.36 6.42
N PHE A 49 -7.14 -12.12 7.70
CA PHE A 49 -8.05 -12.47 8.78
C PHE A 49 -9.34 -11.66 8.75
N ALA A 50 -9.26 -10.35 8.49
CA ALA A 50 -10.44 -9.51 8.34
C ALA A 50 -11.35 -10.01 7.21
N THR A 51 -10.77 -10.32 6.05
CA THR A 51 -11.50 -10.88 4.90
C THR A 51 -12.10 -12.23 5.23
N ARG A 52 -11.35 -13.09 5.93
CA ARG A 52 -11.84 -14.40 6.36
C ARG A 52 -13.00 -14.28 7.35
N ALA A 53 -12.93 -13.34 8.30
CA ALA A 53 -14.01 -13.08 9.25
C ALA A 53 -15.27 -12.56 8.53
N LEU A 54 -15.12 -11.60 7.62
CA LEU A 54 -16.22 -11.08 6.79
C LEU A 54 -16.94 -12.18 6.02
N LYS A 55 -16.18 -13.11 5.41
CA LYS A 55 -16.73 -14.30 4.73
C LYS A 55 -17.41 -15.27 5.71
N TYR A 56 -16.82 -15.49 6.88
CA TYR A 56 -17.39 -16.37 7.90
C TYR A 56 -18.76 -15.88 8.37
N PHE A 57 -18.92 -14.58 8.57
CA PHE A 57 -20.19 -13.95 8.92
C PHE A 57 -21.13 -13.73 7.72
N LYS A 58 -20.74 -14.14 6.50
CA LYS A 58 -21.48 -13.93 5.26
C LYS A 58 -21.85 -12.46 5.00
N ILE A 59 -20.99 -11.53 5.44
CA ILE A 59 -21.14 -10.09 5.19
C ILE A 59 -20.74 -9.76 3.75
N ILE A 60 -19.70 -10.45 3.26
CA ILE A 60 -19.22 -10.42 1.87
C ILE A 60 -19.14 -11.85 1.35
#